data_AF-A0A9P7K6L6-F1
#
_entry.id   AF-A0A9P7K6L6-F1
#
_cell.length_a   1.000
_cell.length_b   1.000
_cell.length_c   1.000
_cell.angle_alpha   90.00
_cell.angle_beta   90.00
_cell.angle_gamma   90.00
#
_symmetry.space_group_name_H-M   'P 1'
#
loop_
_entity.id
_entity.type
_entity.pdbx_description
1 polymer ?
#
loop_
_entity_poly.entity_id
_entity_poly.type
_entity_poly.pdbx_seq_one_letter_code
_entity_poly.pdbx_strand_id
1 'polypeptide(L)'
;MVTKRSGPPLPPGPPADPIIGHVRKMPTEKLENTLYEWGKVYGRPVVVLNSAEAAIDLLDKRSANYSDRPPFVTFGLIGWVRALPSVRYGKKFQKLRHMAQEYFSAKKSVAYHSIPARETRVLLQNLLSDEKERDHFLGRFSISIIIKIMCGHQISSEEDPLLHVIEEAASTMENAGPPGNTAVDFFPFLQYFPSWFPGTYYAAYARKNKFKIDRLHQYPLELVKKQLTDQTQSWISKAPQEPSTLRERTP
;
A
#
# COMPACT_ATOMS: atom_id res chain seq x y z
N MET A 1 -20.22 19.51 -36.93
CA MET A 1 -20.36 18.04 -36.84
C MET A 1 -19.04 17.44 -36.39
N VAL A 2 -18.91 17.06 -35.12
CA VAL A 2 -17.72 16.35 -34.61
C VAL A 2 -18.03 14.86 -34.69
N THR A 3 -17.50 14.19 -35.71
CA THR A 3 -17.60 12.73 -35.84
C THR A 3 -16.77 12.08 -34.74
N LYS A 4 -17.44 11.58 -33.71
CA LYS A 4 -16.86 10.78 -32.62
C LYS A 4 -16.25 9.53 -33.27
N ARG A 5 -14.92 9.49 -33.46
CA ARG A 5 -14.22 8.27 -33.87
C ARG A 5 -14.53 7.20 -32.82
N SER A 6 -15.30 6.18 -33.21
CA SER A 6 -15.57 5.04 -32.34
C SER A 6 -14.25 4.32 -32.11
N GLY A 7 -13.71 4.42 -30.90
CA GLY A 7 -12.59 3.58 -30.50
C GLY A 7 -12.92 2.09 -30.67
N PRO A 8 -11.91 1.21 -30.64
CA PRO A 8 -12.14 -0.23 -30.65
C PRO A 8 -13.14 -0.60 -29.54
N PRO A 9 -14.00 -1.61 -29.77
CA PRO A 9 -14.97 -2.03 -28.78
C PRO A 9 -14.25 -2.42 -27.49
N LEU A 10 -14.82 -2.03 -26.36
CA LEU A 10 -14.34 -2.51 -25.06
C LEU A 10 -14.41 -4.05 -25.02
N PRO A 11 -13.51 -4.70 -24.27
CA PRO A 11 -13.60 -6.13 -24.02
C PRO A 11 -15.01 -6.56 -23.55
N PRO A 12 -15.50 -7.76 -23.95
CA PRO A 12 -16.87 -8.22 -23.70
C PRO A 12 -17.06 -8.84 -22.31
N GLY A 13 -18.07 -8.45 -21.52
CA GLY A 13 -18.15 -8.81 -20.10
C GLY A 13 -19.53 -9.22 -19.59
N PRO A 14 -19.65 -9.60 -18.30
CA PRO A 14 -20.95 -9.83 -17.69
C PRO A 14 -21.84 -8.60 -17.91
N PRO A 15 -23.15 -8.78 -18.11
CA PRO A 15 -24.07 -7.66 -18.26
C PRO A 15 -23.95 -6.72 -17.06
N ALA A 16 -23.88 -5.42 -17.32
CA ALA A 16 -23.88 -4.40 -16.28
C ALA A 16 -25.33 -4.03 -15.92
N ASP A 17 -25.60 -3.77 -14.64
CA ASP A 17 -26.88 -3.20 -14.24
C ASP A 17 -26.93 -1.71 -14.65
N PRO A 18 -28.12 -1.16 -14.99
CA PRO A 18 -28.25 0.26 -15.28
C PRO A 18 -27.75 1.10 -14.09
N ILE A 19 -27.02 2.18 -14.36
CA ILE A 19 -26.49 3.17 -13.40
C ILE A 19 -25.36 2.62 -12.48
N ILE A 20 -25.56 1.47 -11.84
CA ILE A 20 -24.65 0.93 -10.81
C ILE A 20 -23.63 -0.07 -11.34
N GLY A 21 -23.70 -0.44 -12.62
CA GLY A 21 -22.70 -1.30 -13.24
C GLY A 21 -22.65 -2.70 -12.63
N HIS A 22 -21.47 -3.15 -12.23
CA HIS A 22 -21.25 -4.47 -11.62
C HIS A 22 -21.21 -4.46 -10.09
N VAL A 23 -21.55 -3.35 -9.43
CA VAL A 23 -21.40 -3.20 -7.97
C VAL A 23 -22.07 -4.35 -7.19
N ARG A 24 -23.30 -4.73 -7.56
CA ARG A 24 -24.02 -5.84 -6.90
C ARG A 24 -23.44 -7.23 -7.19
N LYS A 25 -22.61 -7.34 -8.23
CA LYS A 25 -21.99 -8.58 -8.70
C LYS A 25 -20.55 -8.71 -8.20
N MET A 26 -19.97 -7.65 -7.64
CA MET A 26 -18.65 -7.68 -7.03
C MET A 26 -18.73 -8.41 -5.70
N PRO A 27 -17.99 -9.51 -5.51
CA PRO A 27 -17.96 -10.20 -4.23
C PRO A 27 -17.18 -9.38 -3.21
N THR A 28 -17.55 -9.52 -1.95
CA THR A 28 -16.82 -8.95 -0.81
C THR A 28 -15.69 -9.86 -0.33
N GLU A 29 -15.78 -11.16 -0.63
CA GLU A 29 -14.78 -12.18 -0.28
C GLU A 29 -14.30 -12.93 -1.53
N LYS A 30 -13.06 -13.41 -1.49
CA LYS A 30 -12.45 -14.20 -2.58
C LYS A 30 -12.61 -13.54 -3.95
N LEU A 31 -12.39 -12.23 -4.01
CA LEU A 31 -12.53 -11.41 -5.21
C LEU A 31 -11.72 -11.98 -6.38
N GLU A 32 -10.53 -12.50 -6.10
CA GLU A 32 -9.65 -13.15 -7.06
C GLU A 32 -10.32 -14.31 -7.80
N ASN A 33 -11.16 -15.13 -7.15
CA ASN A 33 -11.84 -16.24 -7.80
C ASN A 33 -12.90 -15.73 -8.77
N THR A 34 -13.70 -14.73 -8.36
CA THR A 34 -14.70 -14.13 -9.24
C THR A 34 -14.05 -13.39 -10.41
N LEU A 35 -12.96 -12.65 -10.16
CA LEU A 35 -12.20 -11.98 -11.23
C LEU A 35 -11.53 -12.99 -12.16
N TYR A 36 -11.06 -14.14 -11.67
CA TYR A 36 -10.56 -15.21 -12.51
C TYR A 36 -11.65 -15.73 -13.46
N GLU A 37 -12.84 -16.02 -12.93
CA GLU A 37 -13.98 -16.43 -13.77
C GLU A 37 -14.43 -15.32 -14.73
N TRP A 38 -14.43 -14.06 -14.28
CA TRP A 38 -14.76 -12.92 -15.13
C TRP A 38 -13.66 -12.55 -16.11
N GLY A 39 -12.39 -12.87 -15.88
CA GLY A 39 -11.39 -12.66 -16.92
C GLY A 39 -11.49 -13.71 -18.03
N LYS A 40 -12.32 -14.77 -17.85
CA LYS A 40 -12.83 -15.58 -18.97
C LYS A 40 -13.97 -14.87 -19.74
N VAL A 41 -14.55 -13.81 -19.16
CA VAL A 41 -15.69 -13.01 -19.68
C VAL A 41 -15.48 -11.51 -19.38
N TYR A 42 -14.64 -10.83 -20.15
CA TYR A 42 -14.11 -9.45 -19.95
C TYR A 42 -15.06 -8.29 -19.49
N GLY A 43 -15.09 -7.92 -18.21
CA GLY A 43 -15.89 -6.81 -17.65
C GLY A 43 -15.68 -5.37 -18.19
N ARG A 44 -16.63 -4.47 -17.86
CA ARG A 44 -16.58 -3.01 -18.11
C ARG A 44 -16.79 -2.25 -16.79
N PRO A 45 -16.12 -1.12 -16.48
CA PRO A 45 -14.92 -0.54 -17.11
C PRO A 45 -13.60 -1.12 -16.52
N VAL A 46 -13.68 -2.12 -15.63
CA VAL A 46 -12.51 -2.82 -15.09
C VAL A 46 -12.09 -3.92 -16.05
N VAL A 47 -10.84 -3.88 -16.52
CA VAL A 47 -10.25 -4.93 -17.37
C VAL A 47 -9.41 -5.85 -16.50
N VAL A 48 -9.74 -7.14 -16.49
CA VAL A 48 -8.99 -8.17 -15.76
C VAL A 48 -7.96 -8.82 -16.69
N LEU A 49 -6.70 -8.90 -16.24
CA LEU A 49 -5.62 -9.54 -16.99
C LEU A 49 -5.42 -10.97 -16.48
N ASN A 50 -5.81 -11.96 -17.30
CA ASN A 50 -5.79 -13.38 -16.93
C ASN A 50 -4.73 -14.20 -17.67
N SER A 51 -3.84 -13.57 -18.43
CA SER A 51 -2.70 -14.26 -19.07
C SER A 51 -1.40 -13.54 -18.80
N ALA A 52 -0.30 -14.31 -18.76
CA ALA A 52 1.04 -13.77 -18.57
C ALA A 52 1.42 -12.83 -19.73
N GLU A 53 1.04 -13.18 -20.95
CA GLU A 53 1.27 -12.37 -22.15
C GLU A 53 0.59 -11.01 -22.04
N ALA A 54 -0.68 -10.97 -21.63
CA ALA A 54 -1.42 -9.73 -21.45
C ALA A 54 -0.81 -8.87 -20.32
N ALA A 55 -0.41 -9.50 -19.21
CA ALA A 55 0.25 -8.83 -18.10
C ALA A 55 1.60 -8.22 -18.53
N ILE A 56 2.44 -8.96 -19.25
CA ILE A 56 3.73 -8.48 -19.78
C ILE A 56 3.51 -7.34 -20.78
N ASP A 57 2.59 -7.53 -21.73
CA ASP A 57 2.36 -6.53 -22.77
C ASP A 57 1.84 -5.20 -22.23
N LEU A 58 1.01 -5.22 -21.17
CA LEU A 58 0.42 -4.02 -20.59
C LEU A 58 1.26 -3.44 -19.45
N LEU A 59 1.67 -4.27 -18.49
CA LEU A 59 2.30 -3.80 -17.25
C LEU A 59 3.82 -3.62 -17.36
N ASP A 60 4.48 -4.25 -18.34
CA ASP A 60 5.92 -4.11 -18.58
C ASP A 60 6.20 -3.29 -19.85
N LYS A 61 5.90 -3.85 -21.03
CA LYS A 61 6.21 -3.21 -22.33
C LYS A 61 5.52 -1.85 -22.52
N ARG A 62 4.34 -1.68 -21.95
CA ARG A 62 3.54 -0.44 -22.00
C ARG A 62 3.33 0.18 -20.61
N SER A 63 4.21 -0.12 -19.65
CA SER A 63 4.11 0.31 -18.26
C SER A 63 3.79 1.80 -18.09
N ALA A 64 4.38 2.69 -18.89
CA ALA A 64 4.11 4.13 -18.85
C ALA A 64 2.62 4.51 -19.01
N ASN A 65 1.84 3.69 -19.72
CA ASN A 65 0.40 3.91 -19.93
C ASN A 65 -0.45 3.34 -18.78
N TYR A 66 0.04 2.34 -18.06
CA TYR A 66 -0.73 1.55 -17.09
C TYR A 66 -0.20 1.62 -15.65
N SER A 67 0.78 2.50 -15.40
CA SER A 67 1.40 2.67 -14.08
C SER A 67 0.65 3.60 -13.13
N ASP A 68 -0.39 4.32 -13.59
CA ASP A 68 -1.18 5.17 -12.68
C ASP A 68 -1.97 4.32 -11.68
N ARG A 69 -2.47 4.97 -10.62
CA ARG A 69 -3.28 4.33 -9.58
C ARG A 69 -4.67 4.94 -9.58
N PRO A 70 -5.73 4.12 -9.47
CA PRO A 70 -7.07 4.66 -9.27
C PRO A 70 -7.14 5.38 -7.91
N PRO A 71 -8.08 6.32 -7.74
CA PRO A 71 -8.30 6.96 -6.45
C PRO A 71 -8.94 5.95 -5.49
N PHE A 72 -8.13 5.37 -4.60
CA PHE A 72 -8.61 4.56 -3.48
C PHE A 72 -9.11 5.50 -2.38
N VAL A 73 -10.39 5.86 -2.39
CA VAL A 73 -10.98 6.90 -1.53
C VAL A 73 -10.75 6.55 -0.06
N THR A 74 -11.06 5.32 0.33
CA THR A 74 -10.86 4.84 1.71
C THR A 74 -9.39 4.92 2.14
N PHE A 75 -8.47 4.52 1.26
CA PHE A 75 -7.03 4.57 1.55
C PHE A 75 -6.47 6.00 1.52
N GLY A 76 -7.12 6.90 0.78
CA GLY A 76 -6.90 8.33 0.85
C GLY A 76 -7.27 8.88 2.23
N LEU A 77 -8.48 8.56 2.70
CA LEU A 77 -8.98 8.99 4.01
C LEU A 77 -8.10 8.50 5.17
N ILE A 78 -7.60 7.26 5.10
CA ILE A 78 -6.73 6.70 6.15
C ILE A 78 -5.29 7.23 6.08
N GLY A 79 -4.93 7.91 4.98
CA GLY A 79 -3.60 8.50 4.79
C GLY A 79 -2.55 7.56 4.20
N TRP A 80 -2.95 6.43 3.61
CA TRP A 80 -2.05 5.45 3.00
C TRP A 80 -1.48 5.90 1.64
N VAL A 81 -2.12 6.86 0.98
CA VAL A 81 -1.71 7.40 -0.34
C VAL A 81 -0.36 8.12 -0.36
N ARG A 82 0.34 8.21 0.79
CA ARG A 82 1.73 8.67 0.91
C ARG A 82 2.74 7.57 0.60
N ALA A 83 2.37 6.31 0.75
CA ALA A 83 3.25 5.17 0.49
C ALA A 83 3.50 5.01 -1.01
N LEU A 84 4.76 4.70 -1.39
CA LEU A 84 5.19 4.57 -2.80
C LEU A 84 4.23 3.71 -3.66
N PRO A 85 3.69 2.56 -3.22
CA PRO A 85 2.79 1.74 -4.04
C PRO A 85 1.46 2.43 -4.40
N SER A 86 1.05 3.43 -3.62
CA SER A 86 -0.26 4.11 -3.70
C SER A 86 -0.18 5.50 -4.34
N VAL A 87 1.03 6.02 -4.59
CA VAL A 87 1.22 7.32 -5.23
C VAL A 87 0.90 7.21 -6.73
N ARG A 88 0.07 8.14 -7.23
CA ARG A 88 -0.26 8.26 -8.66
C ARG A 88 0.97 8.48 -9.52
N TYR A 89 0.94 7.97 -10.75
CA TYR A 89 2.07 8.08 -11.66
C TYR A 89 2.36 9.55 -12.00
N GLY A 90 3.63 9.93 -11.97
CA GLY A 90 4.09 11.29 -12.20
C GLY A 90 5.42 11.59 -11.51
N LYS A 91 5.80 12.87 -11.46
CA LYS A 91 7.10 13.30 -10.92
C LYS A 91 7.35 12.84 -9.48
N LYS A 92 6.31 12.85 -8.62
CA LYS A 92 6.42 12.38 -7.23
C LYS A 92 6.72 10.88 -7.16
N PHE A 93 5.97 10.06 -7.91
CA PHE A 93 6.23 8.63 -8.01
C PHE A 93 7.64 8.34 -8.54
N GLN A 94 8.04 8.98 -9.64
CA GLN A 94 9.36 8.80 -10.23
C GLN A 94 10.48 9.14 -9.23
N LYS A 95 10.35 10.24 -8.48
CA LYS A 95 11.30 10.63 -7.43
C LYS A 95 11.38 9.58 -6.32
N LEU A 96 10.24 9.18 -5.75
CA LEU A 96 10.20 8.16 -4.69
C LEU A 96 10.76 6.81 -5.17
N ARG A 97 10.41 6.41 -6.40
CA ARG A 97 10.90 5.17 -7.01
C ARG A 97 12.40 5.20 -7.24
N HIS A 98 12.93 6.31 -7.76
CA HIS A 98 14.37 6.49 -7.94
C HIS A 98 15.09 6.37 -6.59
N MET A 99 14.64 7.09 -5.56
CA MET A 99 15.26 7.01 -4.23
C MET A 99 15.27 5.56 -3.72
N ALA A 100 14.15 4.83 -3.84
CA ALA A 100 14.13 3.41 -3.47
C ALA A 100 15.10 2.56 -4.30
N GLN A 101 15.16 2.74 -5.63
CA GLN A 101 16.07 1.98 -6.49
C GLN A 101 17.55 2.20 -6.18
N GLU A 102 17.92 3.40 -5.73
CA GLU A 102 19.29 3.74 -5.38
C GLU A 102 19.84 2.84 -4.25
N TYR A 103 18.98 2.50 -3.28
CA TYR A 103 19.35 1.67 -2.14
C TYR A 103 19.04 0.17 -2.34
N PHE A 104 18.00 -0.16 -3.10
CA PHE A 104 17.52 -1.54 -3.29
C PHE A 104 17.85 -2.15 -4.67
N SER A 105 18.84 -1.59 -5.40
CA SER A 105 19.34 -2.23 -6.61
C SER A 105 20.02 -3.57 -6.29
N ALA A 106 20.01 -4.52 -7.23
CA ALA A 106 20.61 -5.85 -7.03
C ALA A 106 22.05 -5.78 -6.49
N LYS A 107 22.86 -4.84 -7.00
CA LYS A 107 24.24 -4.62 -6.54
C LYS A 107 24.32 -4.09 -5.11
N LYS A 108 23.44 -3.17 -4.72
CA LYS A 108 23.45 -2.53 -3.40
C LYS A 108 22.86 -3.44 -2.32
N SER A 109 21.87 -4.27 -2.68
CA SER A 109 21.22 -5.20 -1.77
C SER A 109 22.16 -6.25 -1.16
N VAL A 110 23.28 -6.56 -1.83
CA VAL A 110 24.32 -7.46 -1.30
C VAL A 110 24.86 -6.97 0.05
N ALA A 111 24.94 -5.65 0.27
CA ALA A 111 25.38 -5.08 1.53
C ALA A 111 24.45 -5.42 2.72
N TYR A 112 23.20 -5.79 2.45
CA TYR A 112 22.21 -6.13 3.47
C TYR A 112 22.16 -7.61 3.82
N HIS A 113 22.86 -8.51 3.11
CA HIS A 113 22.73 -9.97 3.28
C HIS A 113 23.01 -10.48 4.71
N SER A 114 23.84 -9.78 5.48
CA SER A 114 24.12 -10.13 6.88
C SER A 114 22.89 -9.97 7.78
N ILE A 115 21.97 -9.06 7.44
CA ILE A 115 20.76 -8.78 8.21
C ILE A 115 19.79 -9.98 8.20
N PRO A 116 19.27 -10.46 7.04
CA PRO A 116 18.41 -11.64 7.03
C PRO A 116 19.13 -12.87 7.56
N ALA A 117 20.44 -13.03 7.35
CA ALA A 117 21.19 -14.14 7.93
C ALA A 117 21.18 -14.13 9.47
N ARG A 118 21.29 -12.95 10.10
CA ARG A 118 21.16 -12.82 11.57
C ARG A 118 19.73 -13.12 12.00
N GLU A 119 18.74 -12.47 11.40
CA GLU A 119 17.33 -12.62 11.79
C GLU A 119 16.83 -14.05 11.55
N THR A 120 17.40 -14.77 10.58
CA THR A 120 17.07 -16.19 10.33
C THR A 120 17.47 -17.05 11.53
N ARG A 121 18.61 -16.76 12.18
CA ARG A 121 19.02 -17.50 13.38
C ARG A 121 18.05 -17.26 14.54
N VAL A 122 17.58 -16.02 14.70
CA VAL A 122 16.57 -15.66 15.71
C VAL A 122 15.26 -16.38 15.43
N LEU A 123 14.80 -16.35 14.18
CA LEU A 123 13.59 -17.06 13.74
C LEU A 123 13.69 -18.56 14.05
N LEU A 124 14.81 -19.20 13.70
CA LEU A 124 15.00 -20.63 13.96
C LEU A 124 15.02 -20.95 15.45
N GLN A 125 15.66 -20.11 16.29
CA GLN A 125 15.65 -20.28 17.74
C GLN A 125 14.24 -20.16 18.34
N ASN A 126 13.46 -19.19 17.86
CA ASN A 126 12.07 -19.01 18.30
C ASN A 126 11.19 -20.20 17.88
N LEU A 127 11.30 -20.65 16.63
CA LEU A 127 10.54 -21.82 16.13
C LEU A 127 10.89 -23.11 16.85
N LEU A 128 12.15 -23.28 17.28
CA LEU A 128 12.56 -24.43 18.11
C LEU A 128 12.00 -24.35 19.54
N SER A 129 11.67 -23.14 20.00
CA SER A 129 11.16 -22.91 21.35
C SER A 129 9.63 -23.08 21.39
N ASP A 130 8.90 -22.59 20.38
CA ASP A 130 7.45 -22.78 20.25
C ASP A 130 7.01 -22.79 18.78
N GLU A 131 6.65 -23.96 18.26
CA GLU A 131 6.19 -24.08 16.86
C GLU A 131 4.78 -23.47 16.64
N LYS A 132 3.97 -23.29 17.69
CA LYS A 132 2.59 -22.82 17.57
C LYS A 132 2.50 -21.35 17.19
N GLU A 133 3.52 -20.56 17.54
CA GLU A 133 3.62 -19.13 17.25
C GLU A 133 4.37 -18.84 15.93
N ARG A 134 4.37 -19.79 15.00
CA ARG A 134 5.11 -19.70 13.73
C ARG A 134 4.81 -18.42 12.95
N ASP A 135 3.53 -18.06 12.79
CA ASP A 135 3.15 -16.90 11.98
C ASP A 135 3.61 -15.59 12.62
N HIS A 136 3.54 -15.51 13.96
CA HIS A 136 4.11 -14.39 14.73
C HIS A 136 5.62 -14.25 14.46
N PHE A 137 6.37 -15.36 14.57
CA PHE A 137 7.82 -15.33 14.34
C PHE A 137 8.21 -14.98 12.91
N LEU A 138 7.45 -15.44 11.91
CA LEU A 138 7.64 -15.05 10.51
C LEU A 138 7.35 -13.56 10.27
N GLY A 139 6.31 -13.04 10.91
CA GLY A 139 5.98 -11.62 10.91
C GLY A 139 7.11 -10.79 11.50
N ARG A 140 7.55 -11.12 12.72
CA ARG A 140 8.66 -10.47 13.41
C ARG A 140 9.97 -10.53 12.62
N PHE A 141 10.29 -11.67 12.01
CA PHE A 141 11.47 -11.84 11.15
C PHE A 141 11.47 -10.82 10.00
N SER A 142 10.34 -10.71 9.30
CA SER A 142 10.17 -9.80 8.16
C SER A 142 10.28 -8.34 8.61
N ILE A 143 9.59 -7.98 9.69
CA ILE A 143 9.60 -6.63 10.27
C ILE A 143 11.01 -6.24 10.74
N SER A 144 11.74 -7.15 11.39
CA SER A 144 13.10 -6.90 11.88
C SER A 144 14.08 -6.61 10.77
N ILE A 145 14.00 -7.34 9.64
CA ILE A 145 14.83 -7.06 8.46
C ILE A 145 14.50 -5.68 7.89
N ILE A 146 13.22 -5.39 7.68
CA ILE A 146 12.77 -4.13 7.07
C ILE A 146 13.20 -2.95 7.93
N ILE A 147 12.94 -2.97 9.24
CA ILE A 147 13.35 -1.91 10.17
C ILE A 147 14.86 -1.77 10.24
N LYS A 148 15.60 -2.89 10.27
CA LYS A 148 17.05 -2.81 10.35
C LYS A 148 17.65 -2.16 9.11
N ILE A 149 17.14 -2.51 7.93
CA ILE A 149 17.54 -1.86 6.68
C ILE A 149 17.07 -0.41 6.67
N MET A 150 15.81 -0.15 7.02
CA MET A 150 15.16 1.17 6.86
C MET A 150 15.64 2.22 7.88
N CYS A 151 15.82 1.82 9.12
CA CYS A 151 16.08 2.74 10.23
C CYS A 151 17.46 2.53 10.83
N GLY A 152 18.14 1.42 10.53
CA GLY A 152 19.35 1.01 11.27
C GLY A 152 19.04 0.43 12.66
N HIS A 153 17.77 0.44 13.08
CA HIS A 153 17.30 0.00 14.40
C HIS A 153 17.24 -1.53 14.50
N GLN A 154 17.66 -2.07 15.63
CA GLN A 154 17.63 -3.51 15.88
C GLN A 154 16.50 -3.82 16.87
N ILE A 155 15.47 -4.51 16.40
CA ILE A 155 14.45 -5.06 17.30
C ILE A 155 15.11 -6.14 18.16
N SER A 156 15.06 -5.96 19.46
CA SER A 156 15.70 -6.85 20.43
C SER A 156 14.71 -7.49 21.40
N SER A 157 13.51 -6.93 21.56
CA SER A 157 12.42 -7.52 22.35
C SER A 157 11.07 -7.33 21.67
N GLU A 158 10.06 -8.06 22.13
CA GLU A 158 8.68 -8.01 21.62
C GLU A 158 7.97 -6.71 22.03
N GLU A 159 8.47 -6.04 23.07
CA GLU A 159 7.95 -4.77 23.58
C GLU A 159 8.53 -3.55 22.84
N ASP A 160 9.22 -3.77 21.72
CA ASP A 160 9.77 -2.68 20.91
C ASP A 160 8.62 -1.78 20.42
N PRO A 161 8.61 -0.47 20.76
CA PRO A 161 7.51 0.40 20.39
C PRO A 161 7.27 0.48 18.87
N LEU A 162 8.31 0.29 18.06
CA LEU A 162 8.18 0.32 16.61
C LEU A 162 7.47 -0.94 16.07
N LEU A 163 7.65 -2.09 16.73
CA LEU A 163 6.93 -3.31 16.38
C LEU A 163 5.41 -3.10 16.56
N HIS A 164 5.00 -2.59 17.71
CA HIS A 164 3.59 -2.27 17.99
C HIS A 164 3.01 -1.25 17.01
N VAL A 165 3.77 -0.21 16.64
CA VAL A 165 3.31 0.78 15.65
C VAL A 165 3.05 0.13 14.28
N ILE A 166 3.89 -0.82 13.87
CA ILE A 166 3.71 -1.54 12.60
C ILE A 166 2.52 -2.49 12.67
N GLU A 167 2.38 -3.26 13.74
CA GLU A 167 1.27 -4.18 13.95
C GLU A 167 -0.08 -3.44 13.98
N GLU A 168 -0.15 -2.32 14.72
CA GLU A 168 -1.35 -1.47 14.75
C GLU A 168 -1.70 -0.94 13.36
N ALA A 169 -0.71 -0.54 12.57
CA ALA A 169 -0.92 -0.05 11.22
C ALA A 169 -1.33 -1.16 10.25
N ALA A 170 -0.73 -2.36 10.36
CA ALA A 170 -1.09 -3.52 9.56
C ALA A 170 -2.54 -3.95 9.82
N SER A 171 -2.92 -4.08 11.10
CA SER A 171 -4.30 -4.37 11.51
C SER A 171 -5.27 -3.27 11.04
N THR A 172 -4.85 -2.01 11.11
CA THR A 172 -5.65 -0.88 10.60
C THR A 172 -5.89 -0.99 9.09
N MET A 173 -4.88 -1.41 8.31
CA MET A 173 -5.01 -1.58 6.87
C MET A 173 -5.89 -2.78 6.50
N GLU A 174 -5.76 -3.89 7.21
CA GLU A 174 -6.60 -5.09 7.02
C GLU A 174 -8.09 -4.78 7.24
N ASN A 175 -8.40 -3.98 8.27
CA ASN A 175 -9.76 -3.60 8.63
C ASN A 175 -10.28 -2.36 7.87
N ALA A 176 -9.44 -1.70 7.06
CA ALA A 176 -9.86 -0.56 6.23
C ALA A 176 -10.71 -0.98 5.01
N GLY A 177 -10.87 -2.29 4.78
CA GLY A 177 -11.62 -2.83 3.65
C GLY A 177 -10.78 -2.99 2.39
N PRO A 178 -11.28 -3.76 1.42
CA PRO A 178 -10.55 -4.07 0.20
C PRO A 178 -10.29 -2.81 -0.65
N PRO A 179 -9.07 -2.61 -1.17
CA PRO A 179 -8.75 -1.45 -1.98
C PRO A 179 -9.62 -1.38 -3.24
N GLY A 180 -10.35 -0.28 -3.43
CA GLY A 180 -11.16 -0.06 -4.63
C GLY A 180 -12.48 -0.85 -4.67
N ASN A 181 -12.83 -1.53 -3.58
CA ASN A 181 -14.05 -2.33 -3.45
C ASN A 181 -14.84 -1.96 -2.18
N THR A 182 -14.79 -0.69 -1.77
CA THR A 182 -15.66 -0.13 -0.73
C THR A 182 -16.76 0.72 -1.35
N ALA A 183 -17.89 0.93 -0.66
CA ALA A 183 -19.00 1.75 -1.18
C ALA A 183 -18.57 3.19 -1.51
N VAL A 184 -17.62 3.75 -0.76
CA VAL A 184 -17.06 5.08 -1.05
C VAL A 184 -16.07 5.09 -2.22
N ASP A 185 -15.50 3.94 -2.60
CA ASP A 185 -14.71 3.83 -3.84
C ASP A 185 -15.62 3.83 -5.07
N PHE A 186 -16.79 3.18 -4.98
CA PHE A 186 -17.81 3.20 -6.05
C PHE A 186 -18.55 4.55 -6.14
N PHE A 187 -18.85 5.15 -4.98
CA PHE A 187 -19.60 6.39 -4.87
C PHE A 187 -18.82 7.41 -4.02
N PRO A 188 -17.83 8.11 -4.60
CA PRO A 188 -16.93 8.99 -3.86
C PRO A 188 -17.60 10.09 -3.05
N PHE A 189 -18.82 10.54 -3.40
CA PHE A 189 -19.55 11.54 -2.64
C PHE A 189 -19.97 11.05 -1.24
N LEU A 190 -20.07 9.74 -1.02
CA LEU A 190 -20.36 9.14 0.29
C LEU A 190 -19.26 9.44 1.32
N GLN A 191 -18.05 9.84 0.90
CA GLN A 191 -16.99 10.29 1.79
C GLN A 191 -17.33 11.57 2.58
N TYR A 192 -18.42 12.27 2.26
CA TYR A 192 -18.85 13.46 2.99
C TYR A 192 -20.04 13.18 3.92
N PHE A 193 -20.57 11.96 3.90
CA PHE A 193 -21.75 11.60 4.67
C PHE A 193 -21.37 11.27 6.12
N PRO A 194 -22.32 11.44 7.08
CA PRO A 194 -22.12 11.06 8.47
C PRO A 194 -21.82 9.57 8.64
N SER A 195 -21.09 9.21 9.68
CA SER A 195 -20.66 7.82 9.94
C SER A 195 -21.80 6.79 10.08
N TRP A 196 -23.02 7.24 10.41
CA TRP A 196 -24.20 6.38 10.54
C TRP A 196 -24.85 6.03 9.19
N PHE A 197 -24.49 6.72 8.10
CA PHE A 197 -25.14 6.53 6.82
C PHE A 197 -24.74 5.18 6.17
N PRO A 198 -25.67 4.47 5.51
CA PRO A 198 -25.35 3.21 4.85
C PRO A 198 -24.20 3.35 3.84
N GLY A 199 -23.19 2.48 3.95
CA GLY A 199 -22.03 2.48 3.06
C GLY A 199 -20.86 3.39 3.51
N THR A 200 -20.99 4.13 4.62
CA THR A 200 -19.88 4.97 5.12
C THR A 200 -18.99 4.29 6.16
N TYR A 201 -19.22 3.01 6.48
CA TYR A 201 -18.49 2.28 7.52
C TYR A 201 -16.97 2.39 7.37
N TYR A 202 -16.43 2.02 6.20
CA TYR A 202 -14.98 2.06 5.96
C TYR A 202 -14.42 3.47 5.93
N ALA A 203 -15.18 4.47 5.45
CA ALA A 203 -14.76 5.87 5.52
C ALA A 203 -14.69 6.37 6.97
N ALA A 204 -15.67 6.01 7.81
CA ALA A 204 -15.66 6.34 9.23
C ALA A 204 -14.50 5.64 9.96
N TYR A 205 -14.27 4.36 9.68
CA TYR A 205 -13.14 3.60 10.19
C TYR A 205 -11.80 4.23 9.80
N ALA A 206 -11.64 4.58 8.52
CA ALA A 206 -10.44 5.22 7.97
C ALA A 206 -10.14 6.55 8.66
N ARG A 207 -11.15 7.43 8.80
CA ARG A 207 -10.97 8.72 9.51
C ARG A 207 -10.57 8.51 10.97
N LYS A 208 -11.22 7.57 11.66
CA LYS A 208 -10.94 7.27 13.07
C LYS A 208 -9.52 6.74 13.29
N ASN A 209 -9.01 5.90 12.39
CA ASN A 209 -7.72 5.23 12.56
C ASN A 209 -6.56 5.88 11.80
N LYS A 210 -6.80 7.00 11.09
CA LYS A 210 -5.77 7.74 10.34
C LYS A 210 -4.51 8.03 11.15
N PHE A 211 -4.66 8.35 12.44
CA PHE A 211 -3.52 8.66 13.32
C PHE A 211 -2.53 7.49 13.47
N LYS A 212 -2.99 6.23 13.39
CA LYS A 212 -2.12 5.04 13.44
C LYS A 212 -1.22 4.97 12.21
N ILE A 213 -1.77 5.26 11.03
CA ILE A 213 -1.02 5.33 9.78
C ILE A 213 -0.09 6.55 9.78
N ASP A 214 -0.51 7.69 10.33
CA ASP A 214 0.37 8.86 10.51
C ASP A 214 1.58 8.51 11.39
N ARG A 215 1.35 7.80 12.51
CA ARG A 215 2.41 7.35 13.42
C ARG A 215 3.40 6.40 12.74
N LEU A 216 2.92 5.46 11.90
CA LEU A 216 3.80 4.59 11.10
C LEU A 216 4.75 5.37 10.20
N HIS A 217 4.32 6.49 9.63
CA HIS A 217 5.18 7.31 8.76
C HIS A 217 6.15 8.19 9.57
N GLN A 218 5.71 8.69 10.73
CA GLN A 218 6.46 9.65 11.53
C GLN A 218 7.53 8.99 12.41
N TYR A 219 7.17 7.92 13.12
CA TYR A 219 8.03 7.32 14.13
C TYR A 219 9.39 6.84 13.59
N PRO A 220 9.47 6.13 12.44
CA PRO A 220 10.76 5.75 11.85
C PRO A 220 11.64 6.95 11.48
N LEU A 221 11.02 8.03 10.99
CA LEU A 221 11.74 9.27 10.64
C LEU A 221 12.30 9.95 11.88
N GLU A 222 11.51 10.04 12.95
CA GLU A 222 11.93 10.61 14.23
C GLU A 222 13.09 9.82 14.84
N LEU A 223 13.00 8.48 14.82
CA LEU A 223 14.05 7.60 15.30
C LEU A 223 15.37 7.84 14.57
N VAL A 224 15.35 7.94 13.24
CA VAL A 224 16.56 8.22 12.47
C VAL A 224 17.05 9.66 12.69
N LYS A 225 16.16 10.65 12.76
CA LYS A 225 16.56 12.04 13.06
C LYS A 225 17.31 12.12 14.39
N LYS A 226 16.81 11.42 15.41
CA LYS A 226 17.47 11.33 16.73
C LYS A 226 18.85 10.65 16.63
N GLN A 227 18.95 9.54 15.91
CA GLN A 227 20.24 8.87 15.70
C GLN A 227 21.28 9.77 15.00
N LEU A 228 20.84 10.67 14.12
CA LEU A 228 21.74 11.58 13.41
C LEU A 228 22.19 12.76 14.25
N THR A 229 21.33 13.29 15.10
CA THR A 229 21.75 14.26 16.12
C THR A 229 22.76 13.63 17.09
N ASP A 230 22.67 12.31 17.29
CA ASP A 230 23.58 11.51 18.12
C ASP A 230 24.77 10.90 17.33
N GLN A 231 25.04 11.36 16.09
CA GLN A 231 26.14 10.96 15.19
C GLN A 231 26.18 9.48 14.72
N THR A 232 25.05 8.79 14.59
CA THR A 232 24.98 7.42 14.03
C THR A 232 24.33 7.44 12.63
N GLN A 233 25.07 7.01 11.58
CA GLN A 233 24.61 7.08 10.17
C GLN A 233 23.46 6.08 9.86
N SER A 234 22.33 6.59 9.39
CA SER A 234 21.20 5.82 8.79
C SER A 234 20.78 6.45 7.44
N TRP A 235 20.26 5.70 6.47
CA TRP A 235 20.02 6.24 5.09
C TRP A 235 18.87 7.24 5.01
N ILE A 236 17.90 7.22 5.94
CA ILE A 236 16.86 8.24 6.05
C ILE A 236 17.46 9.65 6.28
N SER A 237 18.70 9.73 6.79
CA SER A 237 19.45 10.98 6.94
C SER A 237 19.67 11.78 5.67
N LYS A 238 19.64 11.08 4.53
CA LYS A 238 19.88 11.67 3.20
C LYS A 238 18.57 11.97 2.47
N ALA A 239 17.42 11.64 3.06
CA ALA A 239 16.12 11.95 2.45
C ALA A 239 15.87 13.47 2.53
N PRO A 240 15.47 14.13 1.41
CA PRO A 240 15.18 15.55 1.44
C PRO A 240 14.03 15.85 2.41
N GLN A 241 14.28 16.72 3.39
CA GLN A 241 13.23 17.25 4.27
C GLN A 241 12.23 18.04 3.40
N GLU A 242 10.93 17.78 3.57
CA GLU A 242 9.92 18.67 2.97
C GLU A 242 10.03 20.06 3.62
N PRO A 243 10.01 21.15 2.83
CA PRO A 243 9.97 22.48 3.40
C PRO A 243 8.68 22.65 4.21
N SER A 244 8.85 23.05 5.47
CA SER A 244 7.78 23.41 6.39
C SER A 244 7.07 24.68 5.91
N THR A 245 6.20 24.56 4.91
CA THR A 245 5.32 25.66 4.50
C THR A 245 3.90 25.14 4.31
N LEU A 246 3.26 24.81 5.43
CA LEU A 246 1.82 24.97 5.60
C LEU A 246 1.63 25.99 6.72
N ARG A 247 1.89 27.27 6.42
CA ARG A 247 1.18 28.33 7.13
C ARG A 247 -0.22 28.35 6.53
N GLU A 248 -1.19 28.07 7.38
CA GLU A 248 -2.61 28.29 7.14
C GLU A 248 -2.81 29.66 6.48
N ARG A 249 -3.47 29.65 5.33
CA ARG A 249 -4.17 30.83 4.81
C ARG A 249 -5.64 30.46 4.75
N THR A 250 -6.33 30.71 5.85
CA THR A 250 -7.76 31.02 5.86
C THR A 250 -7.98 32.38 5.19
N PRO A 251 -9.11 32.54 4.49
CA PRO A 251 -10.05 33.60 4.82
C PRO A 251 -11.08 33.10 5.84
#